data_AF-A0A845LTQ9-F1
#
_entry.id   AF-A0A845LTQ9-F1
#
_cell.length_a   1.000
_cell.length_b   1.000
_cell.length_c   1.000
_cell.angle_alpha   90.00
_cell.angle_beta   90.00
_cell.angle_gamma   90.00
#
_symmetry.space_group_name_H-M   'P 1'
#
loop_
_entity.id
_entity.type
_entity.pdbx_description
1 polymer ?
#
loop_
_entity_poly.entity_id
_entity_poly.type
_entity_poly.pdbx_seq_one_letter_code
_entity_poly.pdbx_strand_id
1 'polypeptide(L)'
;MAANKAQRPHAADGQRTNPENPNPSPRTANRSFPKIIPVVFLMVILAVFVQSNLFIVKANEFIIVRQFGEIVKIIDAPGLKFKTPFVQTITRLPKYTLVYDVPPAEINTLDKKRIMVDYYSLWKITDPIQMIESLRTLSAAESRLGDIVYSSIRTELGKMNYVDIIKDRVTARGGIDTTVKGQVNDTLIKNESGIELIDIKMKRADLPAANEESVFLRMISERESTAQQYLSQGDAEALKIRAETDREVSEMLSRAEADAKTIQAEGEKEAARLYNDAYSKDPEFFNLYRTLTSYKTTINGETVLLLPINSPYLKYLTGE
;
A
#
# COMPACT_ATOMS: atom_id res chain seq x y z
N MET A 1 -18.33 -106.69 -82.37
CA MET A 1 -18.23 -106.63 -83.84
C MET A 1 -17.22 -105.54 -84.16
N ALA A 2 -15.94 -105.89 -84.35
CA ALA A 2 -15.30 -106.20 -85.65
C ALA A 2 -15.20 -104.93 -86.53
N ALA A 3 -14.01 -104.33 -86.64
CA ALA A 3 -13.06 -104.51 -87.77
C ALA A 3 -13.39 -103.53 -88.92
N ASN A 4 -12.51 -102.96 -89.75
CA ASN A 4 -11.06 -102.93 -89.94
C ASN A 4 -10.82 -102.02 -91.18
N LYS A 5 -9.55 -101.61 -91.36
CA LYS A 5 -8.83 -101.45 -92.64
C LYS A 5 -8.90 -100.13 -93.46
N ALA A 6 -7.72 -99.48 -93.49
CA ALA A 6 -6.87 -99.02 -94.61
C ALA A 6 -7.52 -98.76 -96.00
N GLN A 7 -7.11 -97.75 -96.79
CA GLN A 7 -5.76 -97.48 -97.29
C GLN A 7 -5.68 -96.09 -98.02
N ARG A 8 -4.46 -95.53 -98.10
CA ARG A 8 -3.92 -94.30 -98.75
C ARG A 8 -4.06 -94.23 -100.31
N PRO A 9 -3.49 -93.24 -101.08
CA PRO A 9 -3.29 -91.76 -100.95
C PRO A 9 -3.30 -90.92 -102.30
N HIS A 10 -2.94 -89.60 -102.21
CA HIS A 10 -2.31 -88.66 -103.20
C HIS A 10 -3.19 -87.94 -104.28
N ALA A 11 -3.00 -86.68 -104.73
CA ALA A 11 -2.08 -85.54 -104.45
C ALA A 11 -2.53 -84.22 -105.18
N ALA A 12 -1.84 -83.10 -104.84
CA ALA A 12 -1.53 -81.87 -105.63
C ALA A 12 -2.54 -80.69 -105.66
N ASP A 13 -2.19 -79.40 -105.83
CA ASP A 13 -1.00 -78.52 -105.72
C ASP A 13 -1.53 -77.08 -105.99
N GLY A 14 -0.85 -76.01 -105.56
CA GLY A 14 -1.31 -74.62 -105.79
C GLY A 14 -0.48 -73.50 -105.14
N GLN A 15 0.56 -73.05 -105.88
CA GLN A 15 1.39 -71.83 -105.82
C GLN A 15 0.60 -70.49 -105.70
N ARG A 16 1.09 -69.27 -105.37
CA ARG A 16 2.34 -68.50 -105.05
C ARG A 16 1.82 -67.12 -104.53
N THR A 17 2.48 -66.32 -103.66
CA THR A 17 3.52 -65.31 -103.99
C THR A 17 4.14 -64.67 -102.72
N ASN A 18 5.42 -64.29 -102.86
CA ASN A 18 6.36 -63.50 -102.04
C ASN A 18 5.93 -61.99 -101.88
N PRO A 19 6.72 -61.05 -101.29
CA PRO A 19 7.92 -61.16 -100.43
C PRO A 19 7.98 -60.22 -99.19
N GLU A 20 9.06 -60.40 -98.41
CA GLU A 20 9.92 -59.38 -97.78
C GLU A 20 9.87 -59.10 -96.25
N ASN A 21 11.10 -59.10 -95.71
CA ASN A 21 11.67 -58.92 -94.36
C ASN A 21 11.42 -57.48 -93.81
N PRO A 22 11.87 -57.04 -92.59
CA PRO A 22 12.48 -57.73 -91.45
C PRO A 22 11.90 -57.37 -90.06
N ASN A 23 12.35 -58.13 -89.04
CA ASN A 23 12.29 -57.80 -87.62
C ASN A 23 12.77 -56.35 -87.33
N PRO A 24 12.17 -55.64 -86.36
CA PRO A 24 13.01 -55.26 -85.21
C PRO A 24 12.30 -55.25 -83.82
N SER A 25 13.07 -55.75 -82.85
CA SER A 25 13.27 -55.29 -81.46
C SER A 25 12.09 -55.24 -80.45
N PRO A 26 12.38 -55.53 -79.16
CA PRO A 26 11.38 -55.44 -78.11
C PRO A 26 10.96 -53.97 -77.98
N ARG A 27 9.65 -53.72 -77.96
CA ARG A 27 9.09 -52.43 -77.56
C ARG A 27 9.50 -52.17 -76.11
N THR A 28 10.67 -51.58 -75.93
CA THR A 28 10.98 -50.81 -74.74
C THR A 28 9.87 -49.78 -74.64
N ALA A 29 9.03 -49.92 -73.62
CA ALA A 29 8.19 -48.84 -73.17
C ALA A 29 9.13 -47.75 -72.65
N ASN A 30 9.75 -47.01 -73.56
CA ASN A 30 10.41 -45.76 -73.30
C ASN A 30 9.28 -44.76 -73.01
N ARG A 31 8.65 -44.91 -71.84
CA ARG A 31 8.15 -43.74 -71.14
C ARG A 31 9.41 -42.94 -70.86
N SER A 32 9.80 -42.09 -71.82
CA SER A 32 10.60 -40.93 -71.50
C SER A 32 9.78 -40.21 -70.45
N PHE A 33 10.02 -40.52 -69.17
CA PHE A 33 9.63 -39.66 -68.08
C PHE A 33 10.08 -38.29 -68.57
N PRO A 34 9.14 -37.36 -68.84
CA PRO A 34 9.56 -36.06 -69.31
C PRO A 34 10.58 -35.59 -68.29
N LYS A 35 11.80 -35.26 -68.73
CA LYS A 35 12.91 -34.83 -67.85
C LYS A 35 12.49 -33.66 -66.93
N ILE A 36 11.32 -33.09 -67.20
CA ILE A 36 10.51 -32.16 -66.41
C ILE A 36 10.12 -32.71 -65.03
N ILE A 37 9.74 -33.99 -64.86
CA ILE A 37 9.31 -34.54 -63.55
C ILE A 37 10.40 -34.46 -62.47
N PRO A 38 11.64 -34.92 -62.70
CA PRO A 38 12.71 -34.77 -61.71
C PRO A 38 13.11 -33.30 -61.50
N VAL A 39 13.01 -32.45 -62.52
CA VAL A 39 13.28 -31.01 -62.41
C VAL A 39 12.23 -30.31 -61.53
N VAL A 40 10.95 -30.62 -61.74
CA VAL A 40 9.84 -30.11 -60.92
C VAL A 40 9.97 -30.61 -59.49
N PHE A 41 10.30 -31.88 -59.29
CA PHE A 41 10.52 -32.45 -57.96
C PHE A 41 11.69 -31.77 -57.21
N LEU A 42 12.81 -31.53 -57.90
CA LEU A 42 13.94 -30.78 -57.35
C LEU A 42 13.55 -29.34 -57.00
N MET A 43 12.76 -28.68 -57.85
CA MET A 43 12.32 -27.31 -57.60
C MET A 43 11.34 -27.23 -56.42
N VAL A 44 10.47 -28.22 -56.25
CA VAL A 44 9.58 -28.35 -55.08
C VAL A 44 10.39 -28.60 -53.82
N ILE A 45 11.40 -29.48 -53.85
CA ILE A 45 12.30 -29.69 -52.71
C ILE A 45 13.02 -28.39 -52.36
N LEU A 46 13.53 -27.66 -53.36
CA LEU A 46 14.20 -26.38 -53.13
C LEU A 46 13.24 -25.33 -52.56
N ALA A 47 12.00 -25.27 -53.05
CA ALA A 47 10.98 -24.35 -52.54
C ALA A 47 10.61 -24.68 -51.09
N VAL A 48 10.37 -25.96 -50.76
CA VAL A 48 10.12 -26.42 -49.40
C VAL A 48 11.33 -26.14 -48.49
N PHE A 49 12.54 -26.30 -49.03
CA PHE A 49 13.78 -26.02 -48.31
C PHE A 49 13.93 -24.53 -47.99
N VAL A 50 13.70 -23.63 -48.94
CA VAL A 50 13.74 -22.18 -48.71
C VAL A 50 12.65 -21.78 -47.73
N GLN A 51 11.42 -22.28 -47.91
CA GLN A 51 10.29 -21.98 -47.04
C GLN A 51 10.53 -22.42 -45.60
N SER A 52 11.12 -23.61 -45.39
CA SER A 52 11.43 -24.13 -44.05
C SER A 52 12.50 -23.32 -43.30
N ASN A 53 13.26 -22.47 -44.02
CA ASN A 53 14.35 -21.66 -43.46
C ASN A 53 13.97 -20.18 -43.30
N LEU A 54 12.83 -19.77 -43.83
CA LEU A 54 12.25 -18.46 -43.57
C LEU A 54 11.62 -18.44 -42.17
N PHE A 55 11.88 -17.38 -41.42
CA PHE A 55 11.19 -17.10 -40.17
C PHE A 55 10.84 -15.62 -40.06
N ILE A 56 9.77 -15.33 -39.35
CA ILE A 56 9.27 -13.98 -39.12
C ILE A 56 9.66 -13.58 -37.71
N VAL A 57 10.25 -12.38 -37.58
CA VAL A 57 10.55 -11.74 -36.30
C VAL A 57 9.43 -10.77 -35.97
N LYS A 58 8.77 -10.97 -34.83
CA LYS A 58 7.75 -10.05 -34.32
C LYS A 58 8.41 -8.86 -33.61
N ALA A 59 7.68 -7.75 -33.47
CA ALA A 59 8.19 -6.56 -32.80
C ALA A 59 8.38 -6.72 -31.27
N ASN A 60 7.78 -7.75 -30.67
CA ASN A 60 7.77 -7.99 -29.23
C ASN A 60 8.69 -9.16 -28.79
N GLU A 61 9.61 -9.59 -29.63
CA GLU A 61 10.55 -10.67 -29.33
C GLU A 61 11.96 -10.37 -29.84
N PHE A 62 12.97 -10.76 -29.07
CA PHE A 62 14.34 -10.88 -29.53
C PHE A 62 14.56 -12.27 -30.12
N ILE A 63 15.24 -12.32 -31.25
CA ILE A 63 15.64 -13.58 -31.87
C ILE A 63 17.14 -13.75 -31.75
N ILE A 64 17.54 -14.83 -31.05
CA ILE A 64 18.92 -15.23 -30.90
C ILE A 64 19.20 -16.36 -31.87
N VAL A 65 20.17 -16.14 -32.76
CA VAL A 65 20.66 -17.15 -33.70
C VAL A 65 21.97 -17.70 -33.14
N ARG A 66 21.94 -18.98 -32.79
CA ARG A 66 23.11 -19.72 -32.32
C ARG A 66 23.64 -20.60 -33.42
N GLN A 67 24.96 -20.68 -33.58
CA GLN A 67 25.63 -21.59 -34.49
C GLN A 67 26.56 -22.49 -33.69
N PHE A 68 26.37 -23.81 -33.76
CA PHE A 68 27.12 -24.77 -32.93
C PHE A 68 27.10 -24.47 -31.41
N GLY A 69 26.06 -23.77 -30.92
CA GLY A 69 25.91 -23.39 -29.52
C GLY A 69 26.43 -21.99 -29.17
N GLU A 70 27.24 -21.38 -30.03
CA GLU A 70 27.75 -20.01 -29.85
C GLU A 70 26.76 -18.96 -30.40
N ILE A 71 26.69 -17.79 -29.77
CA ILE A 71 25.80 -16.70 -30.19
C ILE A 71 26.46 -15.97 -31.36
N VAL A 72 25.88 -16.09 -32.55
CA VAL A 72 26.44 -15.43 -33.76
C VAL A 72 25.72 -14.13 -34.07
N LYS A 73 24.41 -14.05 -33.80
CA LYS A 73 23.62 -12.86 -34.14
C LYS A 73 22.37 -12.71 -33.29
N ILE A 74 22.07 -11.45 -32.95
CA ILE A 74 20.77 -11.05 -32.43
C ILE A 74 20.03 -10.25 -33.48
N ILE A 75 18.74 -10.55 -33.63
CA ILE A 75 17.84 -9.84 -34.52
C ILE A 75 16.75 -9.23 -33.66
N ASP A 76 16.75 -7.90 -33.60
CA ASP A 76 15.72 -7.10 -32.93
C ASP A 76 14.73 -6.46 -33.93
N ALA A 77 15.19 -6.22 -35.18
CA ALA A 77 14.34 -5.59 -36.18
C ALA A 77 13.26 -6.57 -36.68
N PRO A 78 11.96 -6.18 -36.64
CA PRO A 78 10.89 -7.02 -37.13
C PRO A 78 11.01 -7.23 -38.63
N GLY A 79 10.51 -8.37 -39.10
CA GLY A 79 10.48 -8.70 -40.52
C GLY A 79 10.89 -10.13 -40.83
N LEU A 80 10.91 -10.43 -42.13
CA LEU A 80 11.26 -11.74 -42.65
C LEU A 80 12.78 -11.91 -42.66
N LYS A 81 13.26 -13.00 -42.08
CA LYS A 81 14.68 -13.34 -41.98
C LYS A 81 14.90 -14.79 -42.38
N PHE A 82 16.14 -15.09 -42.74
CA PHE A 82 16.56 -16.42 -43.19
C PHE A 82 17.54 -17.01 -42.19
N LYS A 83 17.38 -18.28 -41.84
CA LYS A 83 18.37 -19.05 -41.08
C LYS A 83 19.04 -20.08 -41.96
N THR A 84 20.31 -20.37 -41.67
CA THR A 84 21.03 -21.47 -42.31
C THR A 84 20.59 -22.80 -41.68
N PRO A 85 20.02 -23.74 -42.45
CA PRO A 85 19.55 -25.02 -41.92
C PRO A 85 20.71 -25.86 -41.35
N PHE A 86 20.38 -26.78 -40.45
CA PHE A 86 21.26 -27.75 -39.78
C PHE A 86 22.31 -27.18 -38.82
N VAL A 87 22.84 -25.99 -39.08
CA VAL A 87 23.92 -25.39 -38.27
C VAL A 87 23.40 -24.36 -37.27
N GLN A 88 22.34 -23.63 -37.65
CA GLN A 88 21.79 -22.55 -36.83
C GLN A 88 20.53 -22.99 -36.08
N THR A 89 20.52 -22.71 -34.78
CA THR A 89 19.33 -22.85 -33.93
C THR A 89 18.82 -21.48 -33.54
N ILE A 90 17.49 -21.34 -33.48
CA ILE A 90 16.82 -20.08 -33.15
C ILE A 90 16.22 -20.22 -31.75
N THR A 91 16.54 -19.28 -30.87
CA THR A 91 15.86 -19.10 -29.58
C THR A 91 15.12 -17.78 -29.59
N ARG A 92 13.88 -17.77 -29.11
CA ARG A 92 13.06 -16.56 -29.01
C ARG A 92 13.03 -16.11 -27.56
N LEU A 93 13.23 -14.83 -27.32
CA LEU A 93 13.09 -14.21 -26.00
C LEU A 93 12.06 -13.08 -26.07
N PRO A 94 11.25 -12.88 -25.03
CA PRO A 94 10.30 -11.77 -24.99
C PRO A 94 11.01 -10.41 -24.86
N LYS A 95 10.51 -9.39 -25.58
CA LYS A 95 10.98 -8.00 -25.48
C LYS A 95 10.06 -7.11 -24.61
N TYR A 96 8.92 -7.65 -24.19
CA TYR A 96 7.96 -6.96 -23.34
C TYR A 96 8.24 -7.19 -21.86
N THR A 97 7.63 -6.38 -20.99
CA THR A 97 7.72 -6.52 -19.54
C THR A 97 7.03 -7.80 -19.08
N LEU A 98 7.75 -8.60 -18.33
CA LEU A 98 7.29 -9.83 -17.71
C LEU A 98 6.90 -9.55 -16.26
N VAL A 99 5.90 -10.30 -15.79
CA VAL A 99 5.51 -10.34 -14.39
C VAL A 99 6.10 -11.59 -13.78
N TYR A 100 6.88 -11.45 -12.72
CA TYR A 100 7.32 -12.57 -11.91
C TYR A 100 6.69 -12.50 -10.53
N ASP A 101 6.05 -13.60 -10.14
CA ASP A 101 5.46 -13.76 -8.82
C ASP A 101 6.54 -14.27 -7.85
N VAL A 102 6.90 -13.45 -6.86
CA VAL A 102 7.92 -13.81 -5.88
C VAL A 102 7.25 -14.68 -4.81
N PRO A 103 7.75 -15.90 -4.53
CA PRO A 103 7.17 -16.76 -3.52
C PRO A 103 7.03 -16.04 -2.16
N PRO A 104 5.87 -16.16 -1.48
CA PRO A 104 5.70 -15.57 -0.16
C PRO A 104 6.74 -16.09 0.82
N ALA A 105 7.27 -15.19 1.64
CA ALA A 105 8.32 -15.52 2.58
C ALA A 105 8.12 -14.85 3.94
N GLU A 106 8.55 -15.54 4.99
CA GLU A 106 8.55 -15.01 6.35
C GLU A 106 9.78 -14.14 6.58
N ILE A 107 9.54 -12.92 7.07
CA ILE A 107 10.57 -11.93 7.41
C ILE A 107 10.35 -11.46 8.83
N ASN A 108 11.44 -11.23 9.56
CA ASN A 108 11.41 -10.57 10.86
C ASN A 108 11.66 -9.07 10.67
N THR A 109 10.79 -8.25 11.24
CA THR A 109 10.96 -6.79 11.31
C THR A 109 11.93 -6.39 12.42
N LEU A 110 12.28 -5.10 12.48
CA LEU A 110 13.14 -4.53 13.53
C LEU A 110 12.59 -4.77 14.94
N ASP A 111 11.27 -4.65 15.10
CA ASP A 111 10.53 -4.91 16.34
C ASP A 111 10.24 -6.41 16.58
N LYS A 112 10.98 -7.30 15.91
CA LYS A 112 10.93 -8.76 16.04
C LYS A 112 9.55 -9.36 15.73
N LYS A 113 8.75 -8.69 14.89
CA LYS A 113 7.49 -9.25 14.39
C LYS A 113 7.80 -10.13 13.19
N ARG A 114 7.26 -11.34 13.22
CA ARG A 114 7.23 -12.22 12.05
C ARG A 114 6.10 -11.75 11.17
N ILE A 115 6.38 -11.48 9.91
CA ILE A 115 5.39 -11.14 8.88
C ILE A 115 5.58 -12.06 7.68
N MET A 116 4.47 -12.48 7.09
CA MET A 116 4.46 -13.11 5.76
C MET A 116 4.29 -12.01 4.73
N VAL A 117 5.24 -11.92 3.80
CA VAL A 117 5.23 -10.89 2.77
C VAL A 117 5.20 -11.51 1.39
N ASP A 118 4.35 -10.95 0.55
CA ASP A 118 4.10 -11.38 -0.83
C ASP A 118 4.33 -10.17 -1.75
N TYR A 119 5.13 -10.38 -2.81
CA TYR A 119 5.51 -9.36 -3.78
C TYR A 119 5.36 -9.88 -5.21
N TYR A 120 5.20 -8.96 -6.15
CA TYR A 120 5.47 -9.23 -7.55
C TYR A 120 6.47 -8.23 -8.11
N SER A 121 7.27 -8.70 -9.06
CA SER A 121 8.21 -7.87 -9.80
C SER A 121 7.81 -7.77 -11.26
N LEU A 122 7.93 -6.55 -11.80
CA LEU A 122 7.85 -6.26 -13.22
C LEU A 122 9.27 -6.08 -13.74
N TRP A 123 9.67 -6.90 -14.69
CA TRP A 123 11.03 -6.87 -15.21
C TRP A 123 11.05 -7.04 -16.73
N LYS A 124 12.15 -6.65 -17.38
CA LYS A 124 12.33 -6.84 -18.82
C LYS A 124 13.77 -7.25 -19.13
N ILE A 125 13.97 -7.83 -20.31
CA ILE A 125 15.30 -8.13 -20.84
C ILE A 125 15.80 -6.87 -21.56
N THR A 126 16.94 -6.34 -21.12
CA THR A 126 17.58 -5.16 -21.72
C THR A 126 18.71 -5.58 -22.66
N ASP A 127 19.52 -6.57 -22.26
CA ASP A 127 20.55 -7.16 -23.11
C ASP A 127 20.42 -8.70 -23.12
N PRO A 128 19.94 -9.30 -24.23
CA PRO A 128 19.78 -10.74 -24.34
C PRO A 128 21.11 -11.51 -24.42
N ILE A 129 22.25 -10.89 -24.76
CA ILE A 129 23.56 -11.56 -24.73
C ILE A 129 23.94 -11.82 -23.28
N GLN A 130 24.02 -10.73 -22.52
CA GLN A 130 24.38 -10.76 -21.10
C GLN A 130 23.47 -11.71 -20.31
N MET A 131 22.16 -11.67 -20.57
CA MET A 131 21.19 -12.56 -19.92
C MET A 131 21.45 -14.03 -20.23
N ILE A 132 21.79 -14.38 -21.46
CA ILE A 132 22.09 -15.76 -21.83
C ILE A 132 23.46 -16.22 -21.30
N GLU A 133 24.47 -15.37 -21.32
CA GLU A 133 25.80 -15.71 -20.84
C GLU A 133 25.81 -15.93 -19.32
N SER A 134 25.12 -15.07 -18.57
CA SER A 134 25.06 -15.13 -17.11
C SER A 134 23.99 -16.11 -16.59
N LEU A 135 22.75 -16.03 -17.11
CA LEU A 135 21.57 -16.73 -16.56
C LEU A 135 21.14 -17.92 -17.40
N ARG A 136 21.56 -18.01 -18.67
CA ARG A 136 21.29 -19.10 -19.64
C ARG A 136 19.84 -19.26 -20.10
N THR A 137 18.88 -19.18 -19.18
CA THR A 137 17.45 -19.45 -19.43
C THR A 137 16.55 -18.41 -18.76
N LEU A 138 15.32 -18.27 -19.26
CA LEU A 138 14.33 -17.37 -18.68
C LEU A 138 13.99 -17.74 -17.22
N SER A 139 13.78 -19.03 -16.96
CA SER A 139 13.47 -19.52 -15.61
C SER A 139 14.61 -19.26 -14.62
N ALA A 140 15.87 -19.46 -15.03
CA ALA A 140 17.01 -19.13 -14.18
C ALA A 140 17.14 -17.62 -13.94
N ALA A 141 16.79 -16.79 -14.93
CA ALA A 141 16.74 -15.34 -14.74
C ALA A 141 15.67 -14.92 -13.74
N GLU A 142 14.48 -15.52 -13.82
CA GLU A 142 13.39 -15.33 -12.86
C GLU A 142 13.77 -15.77 -11.44
N SER A 143 14.35 -16.96 -11.28
CA SER A 143 14.82 -17.44 -9.97
C SER A 143 15.89 -16.52 -9.39
N ARG A 144 16.88 -16.12 -10.21
CA ARG A 144 17.95 -15.23 -9.75
C ARG A 144 17.44 -13.85 -9.38
N LEU A 145 16.52 -13.29 -10.17
CA LEU A 145 15.85 -12.03 -9.87
C LEU A 145 15.08 -12.16 -8.54
N GLY A 146 14.32 -13.25 -8.36
CA GLY A 146 13.59 -13.56 -7.15
C GLY A 146 14.48 -13.59 -5.91
N ASP A 147 15.64 -14.23 -5.98
CA ASP A 147 16.61 -14.30 -4.87
C ASP A 147 17.15 -12.92 -4.48
N ILE A 148 17.52 -12.10 -5.48
CA ILE A 148 18.06 -10.75 -5.25
C ILE A 148 16.98 -9.84 -4.66
N VAL A 149 15.77 -9.89 -5.23
CA VAL A 149 14.59 -9.16 -4.75
C VAL A 149 14.28 -9.55 -3.31
N TYR A 150 14.21 -10.84 -3.01
CA TYR A 150 13.95 -11.34 -1.67
C TYR A 150 15.02 -10.86 -0.67
N SER A 151 16.29 -10.95 -1.03
CA SER A 151 17.39 -10.49 -0.17
C SER A 151 17.31 -8.99 0.13
N SER A 152 16.99 -8.16 -0.88
CA SER A 152 16.85 -6.71 -0.72
C SER A 152 15.64 -6.36 0.14
N ILE A 153 14.46 -6.94 -0.14
CA ILE A 153 13.25 -6.79 0.69
C ILE A 153 13.53 -7.18 2.14
N ARG A 154 14.12 -8.35 2.37
CA ARG A 154 14.43 -8.85 3.72
C ARG A 154 15.35 -7.89 4.47
N THR A 155 16.32 -7.30 3.79
CA THR A 155 17.25 -6.34 4.37
C THR A 155 16.56 -5.03 4.74
N GLU A 156 15.70 -4.51 3.88
CA GLU A 156 14.98 -3.26 4.15
C GLU A 156 13.89 -3.43 5.21
N LEU A 157 13.04 -4.46 5.09
CA LEU A 157 12.00 -4.77 6.07
C LEU A 157 12.59 -5.10 7.45
N GLY A 158 13.78 -5.71 7.50
CA GLY A 158 14.49 -5.99 8.75
C GLY A 158 14.97 -4.75 9.50
N LYS A 159 15.06 -3.59 8.84
CA LYS A 159 15.46 -2.31 9.45
C LYS A 159 14.28 -1.45 9.91
N MET A 160 13.04 -1.87 9.64
CA MET A 160 11.84 -1.09 9.93
C MET A 160 10.94 -1.76 10.97
N ASN A 161 10.18 -0.95 11.71
CA ASN A 161 9.13 -1.48 12.57
C ASN A 161 7.91 -1.89 11.73
N TYR A 162 7.17 -2.88 12.20
CA TYR A 162 5.94 -3.35 11.54
C TYR A 162 4.96 -2.22 11.23
N VAL A 163 4.73 -1.30 12.19
CA VAL A 163 3.79 -0.19 12.03
C VAL A 163 4.20 0.74 10.88
N ASP A 164 5.50 0.94 10.68
CA ASP A 164 6.02 1.81 9.62
C ASP A 164 5.90 1.14 8.24
N ILE A 165 6.10 -0.18 8.15
CA ILE A 165 5.88 -0.96 6.93
C ILE A 165 4.40 -0.89 6.48
N ILE A 166 3.46 -0.99 7.42
CA ILE A 166 2.03 -0.87 7.12
C ILE A 166 1.66 0.56 6.70
N LYS A 167 2.26 1.58 7.34
CA LYS A 167 2.03 2.99 6.97
C LYS A 167 2.61 3.34 5.61
N ASP A 168 3.82 2.87 5.29
CA ASP A 168 4.46 3.09 3.99
C ASP A 168 3.63 2.46 2.87
N ARG A 169 3.02 1.29 3.10
CA ARG A 169 2.08 0.68 2.14
C ARG A 169 0.89 1.59 1.80
N VAL A 170 0.32 2.27 2.81
CA VAL A 170 -0.87 3.13 2.66
C VAL A 170 -0.50 4.50 2.11
N THR A 171 0.72 4.96 2.38
CA THR A 171 1.21 6.25 1.92
C THR A 171 1.82 6.06 0.54
N ALA A 172 1.28 6.67 -0.52
CA ALA A 172 1.84 6.59 -1.88
C ALA A 172 3.30 7.15 -2.04
N ARG A 173 3.98 7.44 -0.93
CA ARG A 173 5.41 7.75 -0.88
C ARG A 173 6.15 6.42 -0.95
N GLY A 174 6.32 5.85 -2.15
CA GLY A 174 6.95 4.54 -2.37
C GLY A 174 8.42 4.46 -1.96
N GLY A 175 8.74 4.64 -0.67
CA GLY A 175 10.10 4.63 -0.15
C GLY A 175 10.72 3.24 -0.23
N ILE A 176 10.00 2.21 0.22
CA ILE A 176 10.51 0.84 0.23
C ILE A 176 10.68 0.32 -1.20
N ASP A 177 9.62 0.39 -2.02
CA ASP A 177 9.64 -0.11 -3.39
C ASP A 177 10.73 0.54 -4.24
N THR A 178 10.93 1.87 -4.11
CA THR A 178 11.97 2.58 -4.87
C THR A 178 13.37 2.25 -4.38
N THR A 179 13.56 2.14 -3.06
CA THR A 179 14.85 1.77 -2.46
C THR A 179 15.24 0.35 -2.86
N VAL A 180 14.31 -0.60 -2.73
CA VAL A 180 14.50 -2.00 -3.16
C VAL A 180 14.76 -2.06 -4.66
N LYS A 181 13.98 -1.35 -5.49
CA LYS A 181 14.21 -1.29 -6.93
C LYS A 181 15.62 -0.81 -7.28
N GLY A 182 16.10 0.24 -6.62
CA GLY A 182 17.46 0.76 -6.79
C GLY A 182 18.52 -0.29 -6.44
N GLN A 183 18.43 -0.88 -5.24
CA GLN A 183 19.37 -1.90 -4.76
C GLN A 183 19.42 -3.14 -5.66
N VAL A 184 18.25 -3.59 -6.13
CA VAL A 184 18.14 -4.75 -7.03
C VAL A 184 18.77 -4.42 -8.38
N ASN A 185 18.44 -3.28 -8.99
CA ASN A 185 19.04 -2.87 -10.27
C ASN A 185 20.56 -2.69 -10.18
N ASP A 186 21.07 -2.09 -9.10
CA ASP A 186 22.51 -1.97 -8.88
C ASP A 186 23.20 -3.35 -8.83
N THR A 187 22.54 -4.33 -8.22
CA THR A 187 23.03 -5.70 -8.12
C THR A 187 22.98 -6.42 -9.48
N LEU A 188 21.91 -6.21 -10.26
CA LEU A 188 21.76 -6.79 -11.60
C LEU A 188 22.79 -6.24 -12.59
N ILE A 189 23.10 -4.93 -12.50
CA ILE A 189 24.15 -4.29 -13.30
C ILE A 189 25.53 -4.84 -12.94
N LYS A 190 25.84 -4.96 -11.64
CA LYS A 190 27.12 -5.52 -11.17
C LYS A 190 27.36 -6.97 -11.61
N ASN A 191 26.29 -7.74 -11.74
CA ASN A 191 26.33 -9.14 -12.16
C ASN A 191 26.22 -9.30 -13.67
N GLU A 192 26.21 -8.22 -14.45
CA GLU A 192 26.08 -8.23 -15.92
C GLU A 192 24.92 -9.14 -16.37
N SER A 193 23.78 -9.03 -15.68
CA SER A 193 22.68 -10.00 -15.81
C SER A 193 21.82 -9.77 -17.06
N GLY A 194 21.99 -8.66 -17.79
CA GLY A 194 21.22 -8.32 -18.99
C GLY A 194 19.71 -8.09 -18.79
N ILE A 195 19.26 -8.02 -17.53
CA ILE A 195 17.85 -7.82 -17.15
C ILE A 195 17.71 -6.58 -16.27
N GLU A 196 16.55 -5.94 -16.34
CA GLU A 196 16.23 -4.74 -15.56
C GLU A 196 14.91 -4.93 -14.81
N LEU A 197 14.91 -4.56 -13.53
CA LEU A 197 13.70 -4.45 -12.72
C LEU A 197 13.02 -3.09 -12.99
N ILE A 198 11.80 -3.16 -13.53
CA ILE A 198 10.97 -1.98 -13.86
C ILE A 198 10.21 -1.50 -12.65
N ASP A 199 9.58 -2.41 -11.92
CA ASP A 199 8.85 -2.07 -10.71
C ASP A 199 8.76 -3.28 -9.78
N ILE A 200 8.56 -3.00 -8.50
CA ILE A 200 8.28 -4.01 -7.50
C ILE A 200 7.18 -3.50 -6.59
N LYS A 201 6.23 -4.39 -6.29
CA LYS A 201 5.05 -4.04 -5.51
C LYS A 201 4.71 -5.13 -4.53
N MET A 202 4.43 -4.71 -3.31
CA MET A 202 3.94 -5.57 -2.25
C MET A 202 2.47 -5.90 -2.48
N LYS A 203 2.13 -7.18 -2.59
CA LYS A 203 0.73 -7.64 -2.62
C LYS A 203 0.13 -7.62 -1.22
N ARG A 204 0.81 -8.27 -0.27
CA ARG A 204 0.32 -8.51 1.09
C ARG A 204 1.46 -8.53 2.11
N ALA A 205 1.16 -8.11 3.34
CA ALA A 205 2.05 -8.16 4.49
C ALA A 205 1.19 -8.49 5.72
N ASP A 206 1.07 -9.78 6.01
CA ASP A 206 0.16 -10.29 7.03
C ASP A 206 0.96 -10.82 8.23
N LEU A 207 0.41 -10.70 9.44
CA LEU A 207 0.96 -11.40 10.61
C LEU A 207 0.61 -12.90 10.49
N PRO A 208 1.48 -13.82 10.95
CA PRO A 208 1.09 -15.21 11.14
C PRO A 208 -0.11 -15.28 12.08
N ALA A 209 -1.11 -16.10 11.73
CA ALA A 209 -2.37 -16.21 12.48
C ALA A 209 -2.17 -16.44 13.99
N ALA A 210 -1.09 -17.12 14.39
CA ALA A 210 -0.75 -17.38 15.79
C ALA A 210 -0.44 -16.12 16.62
N ASN A 211 0.03 -15.03 16.00
CA ASN A 211 0.42 -13.80 16.70
C ASN A 211 -0.62 -12.68 16.61
N GLU A 212 -1.59 -12.81 15.69
CA GLU A 212 -2.58 -11.78 15.39
C GLU A 212 -3.41 -11.41 16.62
N GLU A 213 -3.92 -12.42 17.34
CA GLU A 213 -4.72 -12.24 18.56
C GLU A 213 -3.95 -11.49 19.65
N SER A 214 -2.68 -11.86 19.87
CA SER A 214 -1.84 -11.21 20.90
C SER A 214 -1.57 -9.73 20.61
N VAL A 215 -1.37 -9.38 19.34
CA VAL A 215 -1.15 -7.98 18.92
C VAL A 215 -2.45 -7.19 19.03
N PHE A 216 -3.57 -7.81 18.65
CA PHE A 216 -4.89 -7.21 18.78
C PHE A 216 -5.25 -6.89 20.24
N LEU A 217 -5.08 -7.86 21.15
CA LEU A 217 -5.29 -7.66 22.59
C LEU A 217 -4.37 -6.57 23.16
N ARG A 218 -3.10 -6.52 22.72
CA ARG A 218 -2.18 -5.45 23.14
C ARG A 218 -2.63 -4.07 22.65
N MET A 219 -3.11 -3.96 21.40
CA MET A 219 -3.63 -2.71 20.87
C MET A 219 -4.87 -2.23 21.64
N ILE A 220 -5.76 -3.14 22.04
CA ILE A 220 -6.90 -2.81 22.89
C ILE A 220 -6.41 -2.24 24.23
N SER A 221 -5.51 -2.95 24.92
CA SER A 221 -4.98 -2.51 26.21
C SER A 221 -4.24 -1.17 26.13
N GLU A 222 -3.45 -0.94 25.07
CA GLU A 222 -2.80 0.36 24.84
C GLU A 222 -3.82 1.47 24.59
N ARG A 223 -4.90 1.20 23.86
CA ARG A 223 -5.99 2.17 23.61
C ARG A 223 -6.76 2.48 24.88
N GLU A 224 -7.09 1.48 25.68
CA GLU A 224 -7.74 1.64 26.98
C GLU A 224 -6.86 2.45 27.94
N SER A 225 -5.57 2.11 28.03
CA SER A 225 -4.59 2.85 28.85
C SER A 225 -4.46 4.30 28.40
N THR A 226 -4.38 4.56 27.09
CA THR A 226 -4.31 5.91 26.53
C THR A 226 -5.59 6.70 26.83
N ALA A 227 -6.77 6.07 26.68
CA ALA A 227 -8.04 6.69 26.99
C ALA A 227 -8.14 7.03 28.49
N GLN A 228 -7.73 6.10 29.36
CA GLN A 228 -7.70 6.32 30.80
C GLN A 228 -6.74 7.45 31.18
N GLN A 229 -5.57 7.53 30.54
CA GLN A 229 -4.63 8.63 30.73
C GLN A 229 -5.26 9.98 30.37
N TYR A 230 -5.96 10.08 29.24
CA TYR A 230 -6.65 11.31 28.86
C TYR A 230 -7.79 11.69 29.80
N LEU A 231 -8.57 10.72 30.28
CA LEU A 231 -9.62 10.96 31.28
C LEU A 231 -9.01 11.49 32.57
N SER A 232 -7.96 10.85 33.10
CA SER A 232 -7.29 11.28 34.32
C SER A 232 -6.64 12.66 34.19
N GLN A 233 -6.08 12.99 33.02
CA GLN A 233 -5.56 14.34 32.75
C GLN A 233 -6.70 15.37 32.70
N GLY A 234 -7.83 15.05 32.06
CA GLY A 234 -9.01 15.90 32.02
C GLY A 234 -9.59 16.17 33.40
N ASP A 235 -9.70 15.14 34.24
CA ASP A 235 -10.19 15.25 35.61
C ASP A 235 -9.26 16.09 36.48
N ALA A 236 -7.94 15.90 36.36
CA ALA A 236 -6.95 16.68 37.09
C ALA A 236 -6.99 18.16 36.72
N GLU A 237 -7.08 18.48 35.42
CA GLU A 237 -7.18 19.86 34.95
C GLU A 237 -8.51 20.50 35.37
N ALA A 238 -9.62 19.77 35.26
CA ALA A 238 -10.93 20.25 35.72
C ALA A 238 -10.95 20.54 37.22
N LEU A 239 -10.34 19.67 38.04
CA LEU A 239 -10.24 19.87 39.49
C LEU A 239 -9.40 21.10 39.82
N LYS A 240 -8.28 21.28 39.12
CA LYS A 240 -7.41 22.45 39.28
C LYS A 240 -8.16 23.75 38.95
N ILE A 241 -8.83 23.81 37.79
CA ILE A 241 -9.61 24.98 37.36
C ILE A 241 -10.69 25.31 38.40
N ARG A 242 -11.42 24.30 38.90
CA ARG A 242 -12.45 24.51 39.94
C ARG A 242 -11.85 25.06 41.23
N ALA A 243 -10.75 24.47 41.72
CA ALA A 243 -10.09 24.92 42.95
C ALA A 243 -9.54 26.35 42.83
N GLU A 244 -8.96 26.69 41.67
CA GLU A 244 -8.50 28.06 41.39
C GLU A 244 -9.68 29.04 41.33
N THR A 245 -10.77 28.65 40.66
CA THR A 245 -12.01 29.46 40.58
C THR A 245 -12.62 29.67 41.96
N ASP A 246 -12.73 28.63 42.79
CA ASP A 246 -13.30 28.73 44.14
C ASP A 246 -12.47 29.66 45.03
N ARG A 247 -11.13 29.60 44.91
CA ARG A 247 -10.22 30.53 45.59
C ARG A 247 -10.44 31.97 45.14
N GLU A 248 -10.51 32.21 43.82
CA GLU A 248 -10.75 33.54 43.26
C GLU A 248 -12.11 34.12 43.69
N VAL A 249 -13.17 33.31 43.66
CA VAL A 249 -14.51 33.73 44.13
C VAL A 249 -14.47 34.09 45.61
N SER A 250 -13.84 33.27 46.45
CA SER A 250 -13.71 33.55 47.89
C SER A 250 -12.93 34.83 48.18
N GLU A 251 -11.82 35.05 47.47
CA GLU A 251 -11.02 36.29 47.57
C GLU A 251 -11.80 37.51 47.09
N MET A 252 -12.55 37.38 45.98
CA MET A 252 -13.39 38.44 45.43
C MET A 252 -14.50 38.84 46.40
N LEU A 253 -15.22 37.87 46.97
CA LEU A 253 -16.27 38.11 47.95
C LEU A 253 -15.71 38.75 49.23
N SER A 254 -14.57 38.24 49.72
CA SER A 254 -13.92 38.80 50.91
C SER A 254 -13.49 40.26 50.72
N ARG A 255 -12.97 40.60 49.52
CA ARG A 255 -12.64 41.99 49.15
C ARG A 255 -13.88 42.85 49.06
N ALA A 256 -14.92 42.38 48.38
CA ALA A 256 -16.18 43.11 48.24
C ALA A 256 -16.84 43.39 49.60
N GLU A 257 -16.81 42.44 50.54
CA GLU A 257 -17.32 42.65 51.90
C GLU A 257 -16.47 43.64 52.71
N ALA A 258 -15.14 43.57 52.58
CA ALA A 258 -14.25 44.52 53.25
C ALA A 258 -14.45 45.95 52.74
N ASP A 259 -14.58 46.11 51.42
CA ASP A 259 -14.85 47.40 50.78
C ASP A 259 -16.23 47.92 51.20
N ALA A 260 -17.26 47.07 51.19
CA ALA A 260 -18.61 47.44 51.63
C ALA A 260 -18.63 47.90 53.10
N LYS A 261 -17.94 47.19 54.01
CA LYS A 261 -17.80 47.60 55.41
C LYS A 261 -17.04 48.91 55.56
N THR A 262 -16.04 49.16 54.71
CA THR A 262 -15.28 50.41 54.73
C THR A 262 -16.18 51.58 54.32
N ILE A 263 -16.93 51.44 53.22
CA ILE A 263 -17.91 52.43 52.76
C ILE A 263 -18.99 52.67 53.83
N GLN A 264 -19.48 51.61 54.46
CA GLN A 264 -20.46 51.74 55.54
C GLN A 264 -19.87 52.49 56.74
N ALA A 265 -18.64 52.15 57.17
CA ALA A 265 -17.96 52.82 58.27
C ALA A 265 -17.69 54.30 57.97
N GLU A 266 -17.35 54.65 56.73
CA GLU A 266 -17.21 56.04 56.28
C GLU A 266 -18.54 56.78 56.33
N GLY A 267 -19.63 56.15 55.85
CA GLY A 267 -20.98 56.70 55.93
C GLY A 267 -21.45 56.91 57.37
N GLU A 268 -21.20 55.95 58.25
CA GLU A 268 -21.52 56.05 59.68
C GLU A 268 -20.69 57.14 60.36
N LYS A 269 -19.39 57.26 60.03
CA LYS A 269 -18.53 58.33 60.53
C LYS A 269 -19.05 59.71 60.10
N GLU A 270 -19.41 59.88 58.84
CA GLU A 270 -19.90 61.16 58.33
C GLU A 270 -21.28 61.50 58.89
N ALA A 271 -22.17 60.51 59.02
CA ALA A 271 -23.45 60.67 59.69
C ALA A 271 -23.26 61.09 61.15
N ALA A 272 -22.37 60.41 61.90
CA ALA A 272 -22.04 60.76 63.27
C ALA A 272 -21.46 62.17 63.39
N ARG A 273 -20.59 62.59 62.45
CA ARG A 273 -20.06 63.95 62.37
C ARG A 273 -21.17 64.98 62.17
N LEU A 274 -22.04 64.77 61.17
CA LEU A 274 -23.17 65.66 60.89
C LEU A 274 -24.14 65.75 62.08
N TYR A 275 -24.41 64.61 62.72
CA TYR A 275 -25.21 64.54 63.94
C TYR A 275 -24.57 65.37 65.05
N ASN A 276 -23.27 65.15 65.35
CA ASN A 276 -22.57 65.91 66.37
C ASN A 276 -22.54 67.42 66.08
N ASP A 277 -22.32 67.82 64.82
CA ASP A 277 -22.34 69.23 64.39
C ASP A 277 -23.73 69.86 64.55
N ALA A 278 -24.80 69.11 64.24
CA ALA A 278 -26.17 69.56 64.44
C ALA A 278 -26.54 69.64 65.92
N TYR A 279 -26.13 68.65 66.72
CA TYR A 279 -26.46 68.54 68.14
C TYR A 279 -25.65 69.50 69.03
N SER A 280 -24.45 69.89 68.62
CA SER A 280 -23.62 70.86 69.36
C SER A 280 -24.16 72.30 69.31
N LYS A 281 -25.18 72.58 68.48
CA LYS A 281 -25.81 73.91 68.38
C LYS A 281 -26.68 74.25 69.60
N ASP A 282 -27.39 73.27 70.15
CA ASP A 282 -28.19 73.40 71.38
C ASP A 282 -28.33 72.04 72.09
N PRO A 283 -27.47 71.75 73.08
CA PRO A 283 -27.49 70.50 73.83
C PRO A 283 -28.76 70.28 74.68
N GLU A 284 -29.41 71.35 75.16
CA GLU A 284 -30.60 71.22 76.01
C GLU A 284 -31.83 70.86 75.18
N PHE A 285 -32.03 71.54 74.05
CA PHE A 285 -33.10 71.21 73.12
C PHE A 285 -32.98 69.78 72.58
N PHE A 286 -31.76 69.31 72.34
CA PHE A 286 -31.50 67.93 71.91
C PHE A 286 -31.92 66.89 72.95
N ASN A 287 -31.50 67.05 74.21
CA ASN A 287 -31.85 66.11 75.28
C ASN A 287 -33.37 66.02 75.45
N LEU A 288 -34.07 67.15 75.36
CA LEU A 288 -35.53 67.18 75.35
C LEU A 288 -36.10 66.44 74.12
N TYR A 289 -35.70 66.82 72.90
CA TYR A 289 -36.25 66.25 71.65
C TYR A 289 -35.99 64.74 71.51
N ARG A 290 -34.79 64.27 71.87
CA ARG A 290 -34.44 62.84 71.82
C ARG A 290 -35.20 62.03 72.86
N THR A 291 -35.40 62.60 74.05
CA THR A 291 -36.22 61.97 75.10
C THR A 291 -37.68 61.88 74.67
N LEU A 292 -38.26 62.95 74.11
CA LEU A 292 -39.62 62.94 73.55
C LEU A 292 -39.78 61.98 72.36
N THR A 293 -38.79 61.90 71.47
CA THR A 293 -38.79 60.95 70.36
C THR A 293 -38.69 59.51 70.86
N SER A 294 -37.87 59.25 71.87
CA SER A 294 -37.78 57.95 72.54
C SER A 294 -39.10 57.56 73.19
N TYR A 295 -39.81 58.49 73.83
CA TYR A 295 -41.15 58.22 74.34
C TYR A 295 -42.10 57.79 73.21
N LYS A 296 -42.08 58.49 72.07
CA LYS A 296 -42.90 58.16 70.90
C LYS A 296 -42.61 56.77 70.32
N THR A 297 -41.36 56.30 70.35
CA THR A 297 -41.00 54.97 69.84
C THR A 297 -41.21 53.83 70.85
N THR A 298 -41.12 54.14 72.16
CA THR A 298 -41.09 53.13 73.23
C THR A 298 -42.45 52.94 73.90
N ILE A 299 -43.29 53.98 73.93
CA ILE A 299 -44.61 53.97 74.56
C ILE A 299 -45.66 53.70 73.47
N ASN A 300 -45.90 52.41 73.19
CA ASN A 300 -46.97 51.97 72.30
C ASN A 300 -48.04 51.22 73.10
N GLY A 301 -49.14 51.91 73.44
CA GLY A 301 -50.42 51.35 73.92
C GLY A 301 -50.43 50.64 75.28
N GLU A 302 -49.53 49.68 75.51
CA GLU A 302 -49.51 48.76 76.66
C GLU A 302 -48.12 48.59 77.30
N THR A 303 -47.16 49.51 77.06
CA THR A 303 -45.83 49.42 77.65
C THR A 303 -45.83 49.79 79.15
N VAL A 304 -45.56 48.83 80.03
CA VAL A 304 -45.33 49.09 81.47
C VAL A 304 -43.84 49.36 81.71
N LEU A 305 -43.50 50.61 82.05
CA LEU A 305 -42.14 51.04 82.35
C LEU A 305 -41.90 51.05 83.87
N LEU A 306 -41.02 50.17 84.36
CA LEU A 306 -40.49 50.26 85.73
C LEU A 306 -39.18 51.07 85.73
N LEU A 307 -39.27 52.31 86.20
CA LEU A 307 -38.12 53.21 86.30
C LEU A 307 -38.02 53.79 87.72
N PRO A 308 -36.80 53.98 88.25
CA PRO A 308 -36.60 54.71 89.49
C PRO A 308 -37.12 56.15 89.37
N ILE A 309 -37.70 56.68 90.45
CA ILE A 309 -38.30 58.04 90.45
C ILE A 309 -37.31 59.17 90.17
N ASN A 310 -36.01 58.93 90.42
CA ASN A 310 -34.92 59.86 90.12
C ASN A 310 -34.29 59.64 88.74
N SER A 311 -34.93 58.89 87.85
CA SER A 311 -34.40 58.64 86.51
C SER A 311 -34.44 59.92 85.67
N PRO A 312 -33.34 60.33 85.02
CA PRO A 312 -33.33 61.45 84.07
C PRO A 312 -34.38 61.31 82.95
N TYR A 313 -34.82 60.08 82.67
CA TYR A 313 -35.84 59.72 81.69
C TYR A 313 -37.28 60.00 82.14
N LEU A 314 -37.54 60.41 83.40
CA LEU A 314 -38.88 60.77 83.85
C LEU A 314 -39.06 62.29 84.02
N LYS A 315 -37.96 63.04 84.10
CA LYS A 315 -37.93 64.49 84.38
C LYS A 315 -38.91 65.29 83.51
N TYR A 316 -38.89 65.05 82.20
CA TYR A 316 -39.75 65.75 81.24
C TYR A 316 -41.22 65.27 81.23
N LEU A 317 -41.54 64.08 81.77
CA LEU A 317 -42.92 63.59 81.90
C LEU A 317 -43.58 64.08 83.19
N THR A 318 -42.79 64.34 84.22
CA THR A 318 -43.25 64.82 85.53
C THR A 318 -43.36 66.35 85.62
N GLY A 319 -42.93 67.08 84.59
CA GLY A 319 -43.08 68.54 84.49
C GLY A 319 -42.04 69.36 85.25
N GLU A 320 -40.86 68.78 85.52
CA GLU A 320 -39.69 69.47 86.07
C GLU A 320 -38.63 69.81 85.00
#